data_AF-A0A484AWT2-F1
#
_entry.id   AF-A0A484AWT2-F1
#
_cell.length_a   1.000
_cell.length_b   1.000
_cell.length_c   1.000
_cell.angle_alpha   90.00
_cell.angle_beta   90.00
_cell.angle_gamma   90.00
#
_symmetry.space_group_name_H-M   'P 1'
#
loop_
_entity.id
_entity.type
_entity.pdbx_description
1 polymer ?
#
loop_
_entity_poly.entity_id
_entity_poly.type
_entity_poly.pdbx_seq_one_letter_code
_entity_poly.pdbx_strand_id
1 'polypeptide(L)'
;MPKGTLVMNVTARDMDSMDINSKISYSITGGDGLGIFSVNNQGSIYSLTQLDAESKSFYWLTLCAQDNAIVPLTNCVMVYIEVKNENDNIPLTTKPVYYVNVTEGSSEKHEIIQLKATDPDIDPSQKITYSITSGNLIGYFAIEPHTGILRTTERKLDRENQAEHILEISISDNGSPILTSTTRVVVSVLDINDNGPVFDQRVYKVQVPSTTHINESIFQVHAIDSDDGENSVIVINANVDYEIIKIYNLTIKATNMAAQSSCQNVIIHVLDMNDNIPKFLQTEYIGSVSESAPLGSYVHIIDDKKKRHLKLNVSDADVGPNAMLQYNILDDLASQMFKIDSTTGAIEILKSLDYETKTNYSFFVTAPTVVVALPLHFADKAHMSKVHALEP
;
A
#
# COMPACT_ATOMS: atom_id res chain seq x y z
N MET A 1 -2.24 -5.20 59.94
CA MET A 1 -2.36 -4.29 61.13
C MET A 1 -1.02 -3.64 61.49
N PRO A 2 -0.96 -2.36 61.90
CA PRO A 2 0.29 -1.65 62.19
C PRO A 2 0.98 -2.11 63.48
N LYS A 3 2.27 -1.80 63.60
CA LYS A 3 3.09 -2.05 64.79
C LYS A 3 2.56 -1.28 66.01
N GLY A 4 2.59 -1.92 67.18
CA GLY A 4 2.20 -1.33 68.47
C GLY A 4 0.70 -1.40 68.74
N THR A 5 -0.05 -2.14 67.93
CA THR A 5 -1.50 -2.28 68.08
C THR A 5 -1.81 -3.18 69.27
N LEU A 6 -2.77 -2.78 70.11
CA LEU A 6 -3.32 -3.63 71.16
C LEU A 6 -4.08 -4.78 70.51
N VAL A 7 -3.65 -6.01 70.76
CA VAL A 7 -4.24 -7.22 70.19
C VAL A 7 -5.36 -7.75 71.07
N MET A 8 -5.06 -7.93 72.37
CA MET A 8 -6.04 -8.42 73.34
C MET A 8 -5.60 -8.13 74.78
N ASN A 9 -6.53 -8.26 75.72
CA ASN A 9 -6.26 -8.22 77.16
C ASN A 9 -6.48 -9.60 77.76
N VAL A 10 -5.54 -10.03 78.60
CA VAL A 10 -5.63 -11.26 79.39
C VAL A 10 -5.57 -10.90 80.87
N THR A 11 -6.34 -11.61 81.70
CA THR A 11 -6.36 -11.38 83.14
C THR A 11 -6.18 -12.68 83.88
N ALA A 12 -5.24 -12.70 84.82
CA ALA A 12 -5.11 -13.73 85.85
C ALA A 12 -5.61 -13.17 87.19
N ARG A 13 -6.02 -14.06 88.09
CA ARG A 13 -6.47 -13.71 89.45
C ARG A 13 -5.74 -14.60 90.45
N ASP A 14 -5.17 -13.96 91.45
CA ASP A 14 -4.62 -14.61 92.64
C ASP A 14 -5.71 -14.58 93.73
N MET A 15 -5.85 -15.68 94.48
CA MET A 15 -6.89 -15.86 95.50
C MET A 15 -6.40 -15.49 96.92
N ASP A 16 -5.14 -15.09 97.07
CA ASP A 16 -4.58 -14.66 98.36
C ASP A 16 -5.11 -13.27 98.79
N SER A 17 -5.01 -12.98 100.09
CA SER A 17 -5.41 -11.69 100.66
C SER A 17 -4.59 -10.56 100.00
N MET A 18 -5.21 -9.40 99.70
CA MET A 18 -4.64 -8.30 98.91
C MET A 18 -3.40 -7.63 99.57
N ASP A 19 -2.28 -8.35 99.60
CA ASP A 19 -0.96 -7.90 100.02
C ASP A 19 -0.06 -7.67 98.79
N ILE A 20 1.11 -7.05 98.96
CA ILE A 20 2.02 -6.74 97.83
C ILE A 20 2.46 -7.98 97.01
N ASN A 21 2.33 -9.17 97.62
CA ASN A 21 2.61 -10.47 97.00
C ASN A 21 1.56 -10.88 95.94
N SER A 22 0.36 -10.29 95.96
CA SER A 22 -0.74 -10.56 95.01
C SER A 22 -0.60 -9.83 93.66
N LYS A 23 0.50 -9.08 93.46
CA LYS A 23 0.78 -8.42 92.19
C LYS A 23 1.22 -9.45 91.16
N ILE A 24 0.46 -9.59 90.08
CA ILE A 24 0.74 -10.54 89.00
C ILE A 24 1.63 -9.88 87.94
N SER A 25 2.62 -10.63 87.48
CA SER A 25 3.43 -10.31 86.31
C SER A 25 3.09 -11.24 85.14
N TYR A 26 3.07 -10.70 83.93
CA TYR A 26 2.75 -11.45 82.72
C TYR A 26 4.01 -11.58 81.86
N SER A 27 4.21 -12.76 81.28
CA SER A 27 5.32 -13.02 80.34
C SER A 27 4.88 -13.96 79.22
N ILE A 28 5.41 -13.75 78.02
CA ILE A 28 5.28 -14.71 76.90
C ILE A 28 6.53 -15.60 76.95
N THR A 29 6.34 -16.89 77.17
CA THR A 29 7.45 -17.85 77.42
C THR A 29 7.68 -18.82 76.27
N GLY A 30 6.77 -18.87 75.29
CA GLY A 30 6.82 -19.86 74.22
C GLY A 30 5.85 -19.54 73.08
N GLY A 31 5.90 -20.37 72.05
CA GLY A 31 5.08 -20.26 70.85
C GLY A 31 5.80 -19.62 69.68
N ASP A 32 5.08 -19.50 68.56
CA ASP A 32 5.62 -19.07 67.28
C ASP A 32 5.43 -17.56 67.01
N GLY A 33 4.86 -16.84 67.97
CA GLY A 33 4.77 -15.38 68.00
C GLY A 33 5.80 -14.71 68.92
N LEU A 34 6.81 -15.45 69.43
CA LEU A 34 7.92 -14.87 70.19
C LEU A 34 8.66 -13.81 69.36
N GLY A 35 8.91 -12.63 69.94
CA GLY A 35 9.53 -11.50 69.24
C GLY A 35 8.59 -10.73 68.30
N ILE A 36 7.42 -11.29 67.99
CA ILE A 36 6.36 -10.64 67.21
C ILE A 36 5.34 -9.96 68.14
N PHE A 37 5.11 -10.52 69.32
CA PHE A 37 4.20 -9.96 70.33
C PHE A 37 4.92 -9.65 71.64
N SER A 38 4.39 -8.67 72.37
CA SER A 38 4.80 -8.33 73.74
C SER A 38 3.59 -8.28 74.65
N VAL A 39 3.79 -8.51 75.94
CA VAL A 39 2.74 -8.35 76.97
C VAL A 39 3.22 -7.36 78.02
N ASN A 40 2.35 -6.44 78.44
CA ASN A 40 2.66 -5.52 79.53
C ASN A 40 2.25 -6.11 80.90
N ASN A 41 2.60 -5.42 81.99
CA ASN A 41 2.25 -5.86 83.35
C ASN A 41 0.73 -5.81 83.67
N GLN A 42 -0.09 -5.25 82.79
CA GLN A 42 -1.56 -5.23 82.92
C GLN A 42 -2.21 -6.40 82.17
N GLY A 43 -1.43 -7.24 81.49
CA GLY A 43 -1.93 -8.36 80.69
C GLY A 43 -2.38 -7.96 79.28
N SER A 44 -2.07 -6.75 78.82
CA SER A 44 -2.33 -6.29 77.45
C SER A 44 -1.25 -6.77 76.50
N ILE A 45 -1.63 -7.48 75.44
CA ILE A 45 -0.74 -7.98 74.40
C ILE A 45 -0.70 -6.99 73.23
N TYR A 46 0.50 -6.62 72.79
CA TYR A 46 0.74 -5.69 71.67
C TYR A 46 1.57 -6.34 70.56
N SER A 47 1.29 -5.96 69.31
CA SER A 47 2.14 -6.32 68.18
C SER A 47 3.44 -5.51 68.17
N LEU A 48 4.57 -6.17 67.91
CA LEU A 48 5.89 -5.54 67.75
C LEU A 48 6.25 -5.31 66.28
N THR A 49 5.55 -5.98 65.36
CA THR A 49 5.69 -5.85 63.91
C THR A 49 4.34 -5.56 63.26
N GLN A 50 4.36 -5.26 61.96
CA GLN A 50 3.16 -5.30 61.14
C GLN A 50 2.73 -6.77 61.00
N LEU A 51 1.43 -7.02 61.14
CA LEU A 51 0.81 -8.32 60.92
C LEU A 51 0.16 -8.34 59.54
N ASP A 52 0.39 -9.43 58.81
CA ASP A 52 0.01 -9.66 57.42
C ASP A 52 -0.53 -11.10 57.30
N ALA A 53 -1.78 -11.26 56.87
CA ALA A 53 -2.47 -12.55 56.89
C ALA A 53 -1.87 -13.50 55.84
N GLU A 54 -1.48 -12.93 54.70
CA GLU A 54 -0.86 -13.55 53.53
C GLU A 54 0.49 -14.17 53.89
N SER A 55 1.26 -13.50 54.75
CA SER A 55 2.48 -14.05 55.33
C SER A 55 2.20 -15.11 56.38
N LYS A 56 1.28 -14.84 57.32
CA LYS A 56 0.91 -15.79 58.39
C LYS A 56 -0.43 -15.44 59.04
N SER A 57 -1.40 -16.33 58.89
CA SER A 57 -2.80 -16.10 59.31
C SER A 57 -3.10 -16.37 60.79
N PHE A 58 -2.19 -17.00 61.54
CA PHE A 58 -2.39 -17.19 62.98
C PHE A 58 -1.08 -17.40 63.75
N TYR A 59 -1.14 -17.16 65.05
CA TYR A 59 -0.05 -17.38 65.99
C TYR A 59 -0.54 -18.06 67.27
N TRP A 60 0.35 -18.82 67.88
CA TRP A 60 0.17 -19.40 69.21
C TRP A 60 1.21 -18.82 70.16
N LEU A 61 0.75 -18.36 71.32
CA LEU A 61 1.61 -17.87 72.39
C LEU A 61 1.40 -18.72 73.65
N THR A 62 2.49 -19.04 74.36
CA THR A 62 2.39 -19.53 75.74
C THR A 62 2.55 -18.32 76.66
N LEU A 63 1.45 -17.89 77.27
CA LEU A 63 1.41 -16.76 78.19
C LEU A 63 1.39 -17.27 79.63
N CYS A 64 2.34 -16.84 80.44
CA CYS A 64 2.44 -17.20 81.85
C CYS A 64 2.14 -15.99 82.74
N ALA A 65 1.31 -16.20 83.76
CA ALA A 65 1.09 -15.28 84.85
C ALA A 65 1.81 -15.82 86.09
N GLN A 66 2.59 -14.96 86.74
CA GLN A 66 3.40 -15.29 87.90
C GLN A 66 3.12 -14.30 89.03
N ASP A 67 2.85 -14.81 90.23
CA ASP A 67 2.73 -13.98 91.43
C ASP A 67 4.11 -13.42 91.87
N ASN A 68 4.11 -12.47 92.80
CA ASN A 68 5.36 -11.91 93.35
C ASN A 68 5.65 -12.45 94.76
N ALA A 69 5.23 -13.67 95.07
CA ALA A 69 5.54 -14.31 96.34
C ALA A 69 7.04 -14.67 96.44
N ILE A 70 7.51 -14.94 97.66
CA ILE A 70 8.90 -15.36 97.94
C ILE A 70 9.24 -16.65 97.18
N VAL A 71 8.26 -17.55 97.07
CA VAL A 71 8.33 -18.73 96.19
C VAL A 71 7.23 -18.54 95.15
N PRO A 72 7.55 -18.01 93.96
CA PRO A 72 6.53 -17.60 93.03
C PRO A 72 5.84 -18.80 92.38
N LEU A 73 4.52 -18.76 92.27
CA LEU A 73 3.75 -19.72 91.49
C LEU A 73 3.43 -19.15 90.12
N THR A 74 3.48 -20.03 89.12
CA THR A 74 3.23 -19.67 87.72
C THR A 74 2.14 -20.54 87.15
N ASN A 75 1.21 -19.92 86.43
CA ASN A 75 0.24 -20.62 85.60
C ASN A 75 0.33 -20.11 84.16
N CYS A 76 0.29 -21.03 83.19
CA CYS A 76 0.47 -20.71 81.78
C CYS A 76 -0.74 -21.16 80.96
N VAL A 77 -1.12 -20.33 79.99
CA VAL A 77 -2.21 -20.59 79.05
C VAL A 77 -1.72 -20.43 77.61
N MET A 78 -2.28 -21.23 76.69
CA MET A 78 -2.06 -21.03 75.27
C MET A 78 -3.05 -19.99 74.74
N VAL A 79 -2.53 -18.94 74.13
CA VAL A 79 -3.30 -17.89 73.48
C VAL A 79 -3.23 -18.09 71.97
N TYR A 80 -4.39 -18.18 71.34
CA TYR A 80 -4.55 -18.20 69.89
C TYR A 80 -4.80 -16.78 69.39
N ILE A 81 -4.02 -16.33 68.42
CA ILE A 81 -4.22 -15.04 67.75
C ILE A 81 -4.47 -15.33 66.27
N GLU A 82 -5.67 -15.01 65.80
CA GLU A 82 -6.03 -15.07 64.39
C GLU A 82 -5.80 -13.70 63.75
N VAL A 83 -5.10 -13.69 62.61
CA VAL A 83 -4.93 -12.49 61.78
C VAL A 83 -6.02 -12.53 60.72
N LYS A 84 -6.93 -11.56 60.77
CA LYS A 84 -7.99 -11.44 59.77
C LYS A 84 -7.40 -10.98 58.45
N ASN A 85 -7.83 -11.64 57.37
CA ASN A 85 -7.55 -11.20 56.01
C ASN A 85 -8.30 -9.89 55.71
N GLU A 86 -7.66 -9.00 54.97
CA GLU A 86 -8.19 -7.74 54.43
C GLU A 86 -7.79 -7.68 52.95
N ASN A 87 -8.62 -7.08 52.08
CA ASN A 87 -8.28 -6.97 50.66
C ASN A 87 -7.25 -5.85 50.47
N ASP A 88 -5.95 -6.16 50.64
CA ASP A 88 -4.86 -5.21 50.58
C ASP A 88 -3.81 -5.49 49.48
N ASN A 89 -4.03 -6.56 48.69
CA ASN A 89 -3.26 -6.83 47.49
C ASN A 89 -4.04 -6.50 46.22
N ILE A 90 -3.30 -6.24 45.13
CA ILE A 90 -3.88 -5.99 43.81
C ILE A 90 -3.71 -7.23 42.93
N PRO A 91 -4.68 -7.54 42.05
CA PRO A 91 -4.53 -8.63 41.11
C PRO A 91 -3.50 -8.25 40.04
N LEU A 92 -2.49 -9.07 39.78
CA LEU A 92 -1.41 -8.76 38.84
C LEU A 92 -1.21 -9.86 37.80
N THR A 93 -0.96 -9.46 36.55
CA THR A 93 -0.56 -10.36 35.48
C THR A 93 0.91 -10.77 35.58
N THR A 94 1.26 -11.90 34.96
CA THR A 94 2.65 -12.39 34.91
C THR A 94 3.61 -11.47 34.15
N LYS A 95 3.09 -10.68 33.21
CA LYS A 95 3.85 -9.68 32.45
C LYS A 95 3.13 -8.32 32.49
N PRO A 96 3.86 -7.20 32.48
CA PRO A 96 3.26 -5.87 32.38
C PRO A 96 2.78 -5.54 30.95
N VAL A 97 3.35 -6.22 29.94
CA VAL A 97 3.01 -6.06 28.53
C VAL A 97 3.03 -7.43 27.84
N TYR A 98 2.04 -7.68 27.00
CA TYR A 98 1.94 -8.86 26.13
C TYR A 98 2.01 -8.42 24.67
N TYR A 99 2.84 -9.10 23.88
CA TYR A 99 2.92 -8.92 22.43
C TYR A 99 2.35 -10.16 21.77
N VAL A 100 1.36 -9.96 20.91
CA VAL A 100 0.61 -11.03 20.26
C VAL A 100 0.37 -10.67 18.81
N ASN A 101 0.19 -11.70 17.99
CA ASN A 101 -0.08 -11.54 16.56
C ASN A 101 -1.46 -12.10 16.25
N VAL A 102 -2.18 -11.44 15.35
CA VAL A 102 -3.45 -11.92 14.80
C VAL A 102 -3.46 -11.63 13.31
N THR A 103 -3.89 -12.58 12.50
CA THR A 103 -3.98 -12.36 11.05
C THR A 103 -5.27 -11.60 10.73
N GLU A 104 -5.26 -10.66 9.77
CA GLU A 104 -6.45 -9.85 9.48
C GLU A 104 -7.66 -10.65 8.99
N GLY A 105 -7.42 -11.75 8.27
CA GLY A 105 -8.45 -12.70 7.86
C GLY A 105 -8.90 -13.69 8.94
N SER A 106 -8.58 -13.44 10.22
CA SER A 106 -9.02 -14.29 11.32
C SER A 106 -10.55 -14.30 11.44
N SER A 107 -11.13 -15.48 11.72
CA SER A 107 -12.57 -15.60 11.90
C SER A 107 -13.07 -14.82 13.13
N GLU A 108 -14.37 -14.58 13.19
CA GLU A 108 -15.00 -14.00 14.37
C GLU A 108 -14.76 -14.87 15.62
N LYS A 109 -14.61 -14.23 16.78
CA LYS A 109 -14.34 -14.90 18.07
C LYS A 109 -13.07 -15.75 18.08
N HIS A 110 -12.12 -15.48 17.18
CA HIS A 110 -10.81 -16.09 17.20
C HIS A 110 -10.07 -15.68 18.48
N GLU A 111 -9.64 -16.67 19.27
CA GLU A 111 -8.93 -16.46 20.54
C GLU A 111 -7.48 -16.07 20.25
N ILE A 112 -7.07 -14.90 20.74
CA ILE A 112 -5.73 -14.35 20.52
C ILE A 112 -4.80 -14.74 21.67
N ILE A 113 -5.24 -14.49 22.90
CA ILE A 113 -4.49 -14.79 24.12
C ILE A 113 -5.44 -14.89 25.31
N GLN A 114 -5.09 -15.74 26.28
CA GLN A 114 -5.71 -15.74 27.60
C GLN A 114 -4.80 -15.06 28.61
N LEU A 115 -5.27 -13.96 29.19
CA LEU A 115 -4.59 -13.30 30.30
C LEU A 115 -4.87 -14.03 31.60
N LYS A 116 -3.84 -14.14 32.43
CA LYS A 116 -3.94 -14.72 33.76
C LYS A 116 -3.33 -13.76 34.77
N ALA A 117 -4.17 -13.26 35.65
CA ALA A 117 -3.77 -12.52 36.83
C ALA A 117 -3.86 -13.40 38.09
N THR A 118 -3.06 -13.06 39.08
CA THR A 118 -3.04 -13.68 40.40
C THR A 118 -3.14 -12.59 41.44
N ASP A 119 -3.94 -12.83 42.46
CA ASP A 119 -4.09 -11.97 43.60
C ASP A 119 -3.69 -12.79 44.85
N PRO A 120 -2.74 -12.29 45.66
CA PRO A 120 -2.26 -12.99 46.86
C PRO A 120 -3.26 -13.12 48.01
N ASP A 121 -4.34 -12.31 48.04
CA ASP A 121 -5.25 -12.28 49.20
C ASP A 121 -5.86 -13.66 49.49
N ILE A 122 -5.94 -14.02 50.77
CA ILE A 122 -6.49 -15.32 51.20
C ILE A 122 -8.02 -15.28 51.21
N ASP A 123 -8.65 -15.23 50.02
CA ASP A 123 -10.11 -15.32 49.83
C ASP A 123 -10.49 -16.38 48.76
N PRO A 124 -11.05 -17.53 49.17
CA PRO A 124 -11.54 -18.55 48.23
C PRO A 124 -12.68 -18.10 47.32
N SER A 125 -13.36 -17.00 47.66
CA SER A 125 -14.45 -16.41 46.90
C SER A 125 -14.03 -15.23 46.01
N GLN A 126 -12.73 -14.93 45.99
CA GLN A 126 -12.17 -13.86 45.18
C GLN A 126 -12.40 -14.15 43.69
N LYS A 127 -12.83 -13.11 42.97
CA LYS A 127 -13.13 -13.14 41.55
C LYS A 127 -12.39 -12.01 40.88
N ILE A 128 -11.50 -12.39 39.97
CA ILE A 128 -10.79 -11.44 39.12
C ILE A 128 -11.62 -11.17 37.87
N THR A 129 -11.85 -9.89 37.59
CA THR A 129 -12.58 -9.42 36.41
C THR A 129 -11.66 -8.66 35.46
N TYR A 130 -11.78 -8.92 34.16
CA TYR A 130 -11.00 -8.28 33.10
C TYR A 130 -11.88 -7.35 32.25
N SER A 131 -11.34 -6.20 31.86
CA SER A 131 -12.04 -5.27 30.96
C SER A 131 -11.07 -4.48 30.10
N ILE A 132 -11.45 -4.21 28.83
CA ILE A 132 -10.68 -3.31 27.96
C ILE A 132 -11.12 -1.88 28.27
N THR A 133 -10.18 -1.03 28.66
CA THR A 133 -10.44 0.36 29.06
C THR A 133 -10.02 1.38 28.00
N SER A 134 -9.03 1.05 27.17
CA SER A 134 -8.53 1.90 26.09
C SER A 134 -7.99 1.07 24.92
N GLY A 135 -7.78 1.73 23.77
CA GLY A 135 -7.20 1.12 22.57
C GLY A 135 -8.16 0.36 21.66
N ASN A 136 -9.46 0.33 22.00
CA ASN A 136 -10.47 -0.47 21.30
C ASN A 136 -11.75 0.31 20.96
N LEU A 137 -11.61 1.56 20.50
CA LEU A 137 -12.74 2.45 20.25
C LEU A 137 -13.75 1.89 19.22
N ILE A 138 -13.23 1.22 18.19
CA ILE A 138 -14.04 0.62 17.13
C ILE A 138 -14.65 -0.72 17.59
N GLY A 139 -14.07 -1.36 18.61
CA GLY A 139 -14.54 -2.64 19.12
C GLY A 139 -14.09 -3.83 18.30
N TYR A 140 -12.86 -3.82 17.75
CA TYR A 140 -12.29 -4.97 17.04
C TYR A 140 -12.07 -6.18 17.96
N PHE A 141 -11.78 -5.92 19.23
CA PHE A 141 -11.47 -6.93 20.22
C PHE A 141 -12.52 -7.01 21.32
N ALA A 142 -12.67 -8.18 21.93
CA ALA A 142 -13.45 -8.36 23.14
C ALA A 142 -12.67 -9.23 24.12
N ILE A 143 -12.71 -8.88 25.41
CA ILE A 143 -12.18 -9.73 26.47
C ILE A 143 -13.33 -10.36 27.24
N GLU A 144 -13.25 -11.65 27.51
CA GLU A 144 -14.22 -12.30 28.37
C GLU A 144 -13.89 -11.96 29.85
N PRO A 145 -14.85 -11.41 30.62
CA PRO A 145 -14.54 -10.81 31.92
C PRO A 145 -14.02 -11.76 33.00
N HIS A 146 -14.26 -13.07 32.94
CA HIS A 146 -13.94 -14.00 34.03
C HIS A 146 -12.75 -14.92 33.71
N THR A 147 -12.51 -15.16 32.42
CA THR A 147 -11.48 -16.07 31.90
C THR A 147 -10.26 -15.32 31.38
N GLY A 148 -10.40 -14.02 31.09
CA GLY A 148 -9.32 -13.20 30.54
C GLY A 148 -9.00 -13.50 29.07
N ILE A 149 -9.88 -14.24 28.36
CA ILE A 149 -9.68 -14.57 26.94
C ILE A 149 -9.96 -13.34 26.09
N LEU A 150 -8.92 -12.83 25.44
CA LEU A 150 -9.00 -11.79 24.42
C LEU A 150 -9.24 -12.43 23.05
N ARG A 151 -10.26 -11.96 22.33
CA ARG A 151 -10.66 -12.49 21.02
C ARG A 151 -11.06 -11.40 20.04
N THR A 152 -11.07 -11.73 18.75
CA THR A 152 -11.66 -10.90 17.69
C THR A 152 -13.18 -10.84 17.82
N THR A 153 -13.80 -9.80 17.26
CA THR A 153 -15.26 -9.63 17.17
C THR A 153 -15.75 -9.91 15.75
N GLU A 154 -16.99 -9.54 15.45
CA GLU A 154 -17.56 -9.52 14.09
C GLU A 154 -16.92 -8.43 13.19
N ARG A 155 -16.24 -7.46 13.78
CA ARG A 155 -15.54 -6.42 13.02
C ARG A 155 -14.23 -6.99 12.48
N LYS A 156 -14.09 -6.93 11.16
CA LYS A 156 -12.88 -7.39 10.46
C LYS A 156 -11.70 -6.47 10.75
N LEU A 157 -10.56 -7.10 11.01
CA LEU A 157 -9.27 -6.43 11.01
C LEU A 157 -8.84 -6.17 9.57
N ASP A 158 -8.06 -5.12 9.39
CA ASP A 158 -7.55 -4.64 8.10
C ASP A 158 -6.20 -4.00 8.43
N ARG A 159 -5.13 -4.68 8.04
CA ARG A 159 -3.75 -4.28 8.35
C ARG A 159 -3.38 -2.99 7.62
N GLU A 160 -3.84 -2.83 6.37
CA GLU A 160 -3.57 -1.65 5.55
C GLU A 160 -4.17 -0.39 6.19
N ASN A 161 -5.30 -0.53 6.87
CA ASN A 161 -5.88 0.56 7.66
C ASN A 161 -5.19 0.74 9.03
N GLN A 162 -4.93 -0.34 9.77
CA GLN A 162 -4.26 -0.28 11.07
C GLN A 162 -3.49 -1.57 11.41
N ALA A 163 -2.16 -1.53 11.25
CA ALA A 163 -1.29 -2.68 11.49
C ALA A 163 -1.05 -3.03 12.97
N GLU A 164 -1.28 -2.10 13.91
CA GLU A 164 -1.03 -2.32 15.34
C GLU A 164 -2.14 -1.74 16.22
N HIS A 165 -2.57 -2.51 17.23
CA HIS A 165 -3.51 -2.08 18.26
C HIS A 165 -2.89 -2.23 19.65
N ILE A 166 -2.87 -1.15 20.43
CA ILE A 166 -2.39 -1.15 21.82
C ILE A 166 -3.58 -1.08 22.76
N LEU A 167 -3.92 -2.22 23.36
CA LEU A 167 -5.05 -2.36 24.27
C LEU A 167 -4.60 -2.16 25.73
N GLU A 168 -5.38 -1.39 26.48
CA GLU A 168 -5.20 -1.23 27.92
C GLU A 168 -6.27 -2.02 28.66
N ILE A 169 -5.85 -3.01 29.45
CA ILE A 169 -6.74 -3.95 30.12
C ILE A 169 -6.67 -3.71 31.62
N SER A 170 -7.83 -3.38 32.20
CA SER A 170 -8.02 -3.27 33.63
C SER A 170 -8.37 -4.64 34.22
N ILE A 171 -7.73 -4.96 35.33
CA ILE A 171 -7.91 -6.20 36.08
C ILE A 171 -8.30 -5.79 37.50
N SER A 172 -9.46 -6.23 37.95
CA SER A 172 -9.99 -5.86 39.27
C SER A 172 -10.38 -7.08 40.07
N ASP A 173 -10.15 -7.05 41.37
CA ASP A 173 -10.75 -7.99 42.31
C ASP A 173 -12.23 -7.65 42.55
N ASN A 174 -12.86 -8.39 43.45
CA ASN A 174 -14.21 -8.12 43.96
C ASN A 174 -14.21 -7.82 45.46
N GLY A 175 -13.08 -7.34 45.99
CA GLY A 175 -12.90 -7.02 47.40
C GLY A 175 -13.58 -5.72 47.82
N SER A 176 -13.39 -5.35 49.09
CA SER A 176 -13.89 -4.08 49.64
C SER A 176 -12.79 -3.42 50.49
N PRO A 177 -12.09 -2.41 49.97
CA PRO A 177 -12.30 -1.75 48.68
C PRO A 177 -11.92 -2.63 47.49
N ILE A 178 -12.50 -2.34 46.31
CA ILE A 178 -12.07 -2.98 45.06
C ILE A 178 -10.68 -2.43 44.72
N LEU A 179 -9.73 -3.33 44.46
CA LEU A 179 -8.39 -2.96 43.99
C LEU A 179 -8.19 -3.39 42.54
N THR A 180 -7.49 -2.54 41.79
CA THR A 180 -7.37 -2.65 40.34
C THR A 180 -5.93 -2.46 39.90
N SER A 181 -5.51 -3.24 38.91
CA SER A 181 -4.27 -3.04 38.17
C SER A 181 -4.53 -2.91 36.67
N THR A 182 -3.48 -2.59 35.89
CA THR A 182 -3.58 -2.40 34.46
C THR A 182 -2.42 -3.06 33.74
N THR A 183 -2.72 -3.72 32.61
CA THR A 183 -1.73 -4.35 31.73
C THR A 183 -1.95 -3.93 30.28
N ARG A 184 -0.90 -4.00 29.46
CA ARG A 184 -0.99 -3.66 28.03
C ARG A 184 -0.90 -4.90 27.15
N VAL A 185 -1.72 -4.95 26.11
CA VAL A 185 -1.62 -5.96 25.05
C VAL A 185 -1.40 -5.24 23.73
N VAL A 186 -0.23 -5.45 23.14
CA VAL A 186 0.13 -4.95 21.82
C VAL A 186 -0.18 -6.05 20.81
N VAL A 187 -1.18 -5.81 19.98
CA VAL A 187 -1.65 -6.73 18.95
C VAL A 187 -1.10 -6.28 17.60
N SER A 188 -0.19 -7.05 17.02
CA SER A 188 0.28 -6.87 15.64
C SER A 188 -0.65 -7.61 14.69
N VAL A 189 -1.21 -6.89 13.72
CA VAL A 189 -2.00 -7.50 12.65
C VAL A 189 -1.05 -8.03 11.58
N LEU A 190 -1.13 -9.33 11.31
CA LEU A 190 -0.35 -9.98 10.27
C LEU A 190 -1.08 -9.87 8.93
N ASP A 191 -0.29 -9.53 7.93
CA ASP A 191 -0.67 -9.33 6.53
C ASP A 191 -1.17 -10.65 5.90
N ILE A 192 -2.32 -10.56 5.26
CA ILE A 192 -2.74 -11.46 4.20
C ILE A 192 -2.74 -10.62 2.94
N ASN A 193 -2.06 -11.09 1.90
CA ASN A 193 -2.14 -10.48 0.60
C ASN A 193 -3.54 -10.69 -0.02
N ASP A 194 -4.48 -9.85 0.38
CA ASP A 194 -5.87 -9.81 -0.04
C ASP A 194 -6.14 -8.63 -0.98
N ASN A 195 -5.19 -7.71 -1.14
CA ASN A 195 -5.19 -6.67 -2.15
C ASN A 195 -4.39 -7.10 -3.37
N GLY A 196 -4.94 -6.78 -4.54
CA GLY A 196 -4.27 -7.00 -5.82
C GLY A 196 -3.71 -5.69 -6.36
N PRO A 197 -2.76 -5.74 -7.30
CA PRO A 197 -2.19 -4.54 -7.88
C PRO A 197 -3.26 -3.73 -8.63
N VAL A 198 -3.29 -2.40 -8.46
CA VAL A 198 -4.24 -1.48 -9.09
C VAL A 198 -3.50 -0.51 -10.00
N PHE A 199 -3.93 -0.41 -11.26
CA PHE A 199 -3.39 0.58 -12.21
C PHE A 199 -3.99 1.97 -11.99
N ASP A 200 -3.18 3.02 -12.16
CA ASP A 200 -3.61 4.42 -12.02
C ASP A 200 -4.72 4.82 -13.02
N GLN A 201 -4.75 4.20 -14.20
CA GLN A 201 -5.73 4.48 -15.24
C GLN A 201 -6.41 3.22 -15.78
N ARG A 202 -7.69 3.37 -16.14
CA ARG A 202 -8.48 2.32 -16.82
C ARG A 202 -8.09 2.10 -18.27
N VAL A 203 -7.40 3.02 -18.92
CA VAL A 203 -6.85 2.84 -20.28
C VAL A 203 -5.68 3.79 -20.41
N TYR A 204 -4.53 3.28 -20.82
CA TYR A 204 -3.38 4.13 -21.18
C TYR A 204 -3.37 4.36 -22.68
N LYS A 205 -3.18 5.62 -23.10
CA LYS A 205 -3.05 6.01 -24.51
C LYS A 205 -1.66 6.60 -24.73
N VAL A 206 -0.88 5.96 -25.58
CA VAL A 206 0.50 6.35 -25.89
C VAL A 206 0.58 6.69 -27.37
N GLN A 207 1.36 7.72 -27.72
CA GLN A 207 1.65 8.07 -29.11
C GLN A 207 3.15 7.87 -29.37
N VAL A 208 3.47 7.17 -30.45
CA VAL A 208 4.85 6.80 -30.79
C VAL A 208 5.10 7.09 -32.28
N PRO A 209 6.15 7.84 -32.66
CA PRO A 209 6.53 8.03 -34.06
C PRO A 209 6.88 6.71 -34.77
N SER A 210 6.53 6.53 -36.04
CA SER A 210 6.98 5.36 -36.83
C SER A 210 8.51 5.24 -36.90
N THR A 211 9.24 6.34 -36.76
CA THR A 211 10.72 6.34 -36.77
C THR A 211 11.37 5.88 -35.46
N THR A 212 10.61 5.39 -34.48
CA THR A 212 11.13 5.00 -33.15
C THR A 212 12.01 3.75 -33.22
N HIS A 213 13.10 3.73 -32.45
CA HIS A 213 14.09 2.65 -32.50
C HIS A 213 13.75 1.45 -31.61
N ILE A 214 14.29 0.29 -31.96
CA ILE A 214 14.22 -0.91 -31.12
C ILE A 214 14.90 -0.63 -29.76
N ASN A 215 14.33 -1.16 -28.68
CA ASN A 215 14.74 -1.02 -27.29
C ASN A 215 14.54 0.37 -26.67
N GLU A 216 13.86 1.28 -27.38
CA GLU A 216 13.46 2.55 -26.80
C GLU A 216 12.31 2.36 -25.80
N SER A 217 12.44 2.99 -24.64
CA SER A 217 11.42 2.99 -23.60
C SER A 217 10.40 4.08 -23.92
N ILE A 218 9.19 3.69 -24.30
CA ILE A 218 8.16 4.62 -24.77
C ILE A 218 7.14 5.00 -23.70
N PHE A 219 6.96 4.14 -22.70
CA PHE A 219 5.97 4.37 -21.66
C PHE A 219 6.28 3.49 -20.44
N GLN A 220 6.05 4.04 -19.26
CA GLN A 220 6.11 3.30 -18.00
C GLN A 220 4.70 3.18 -17.44
N VAL A 221 4.32 1.98 -17.02
CA VAL A 221 3.04 1.77 -16.38
C VAL A 221 3.26 1.58 -14.88
N HIS A 222 2.46 2.31 -14.13
CA HIS A 222 2.44 2.25 -12.69
C HIS A 222 1.22 1.43 -12.23
N ALA A 223 1.47 0.46 -11.36
CA ALA A 223 0.46 -0.27 -10.63
C ALA A 223 0.87 -0.30 -9.16
N ILE A 224 -0.05 0.07 -8.27
CA ILE A 224 0.19 0.09 -6.83
C ILE A 224 -0.49 -1.14 -6.25
N ASP A 225 0.26 -1.96 -5.53
CA ASP A 225 -0.29 -2.91 -4.59
C ASP A 225 -0.08 -2.32 -3.18
N SER A 226 -1.11 -2.31 -2.33
CA SER A 226 -0.98 -1.77 -0.97
C SER A 226 -0.10 -2.67 -0.10
N ASP A 227 0.13 -3.91 -0.56
CA ASP A 227 0.88 -4.94 0.16
C ASP A 227 2.35 -5.02 -0.32
N ASP A 228 2.66 -4.57 -1.55
CA ASP A 228 4.03 -4.56 -2.10
C ASP A 228 4.23 -3.55 -3.25
N GLY A 229 5.45 -3.03 -3.40
CA GLY A 229 5.76 -1.98 -4.39
C GLY A 229 6.60 -2.49 -5.56
N GLU A 230 6.05 -2.58 -6.77
CA GLU A 230 6.86 -2.74 -7.99
C GLU A 230 6.29 -2.06 -9.25
N ASN A 231 7.17 -1.43 -10.03
CA ASN A 231 6.87 -0.68 -11.25
C ASN A 231 7.27 -1.46 -12.51
N SER A 232 6.51 -1.33 -13.61
CA SER A 232 6.79 -1.99 -14.89
C SER A 232 7.03 -1.00 -16.03
N VAL A 233 8.08 -1.20 -16.85
CA VAL A 233 8.41 -0.37 -18.01
C VAL A 233 8.04 -1.11 -19.31
N ILE A 234 7.34 -0.44 -20.23
CA ILE A 234 7.08 -0.96 -21.59
C ILE A 234 8.22 -0.54 -22.51
N VAL A 235 8.85 -1.55 -23.14
CA VAL A 235 9.97 -1.39 -24.07
C VAL A 235 9.55 -1.88 -25.45
N ILE A 236 9.93 -1.14 -26.50
CA ILE A 236 9.74 -1.58 -27.88
C ILE A 236 10.73 -2.69 -28.22
N ASN A 237 10.22 -3.84 -28.71
CA ASN A 237 11.06 -4.99 -29.09
C ASN A 237 11.12 -5.23 -30.62
N ALA A 238 10.50 -4.35 -31.42
CA ALA A 238 10.50 -4.43 -32.88
C ALA A 238 10.24 -3.04 -33.47
N ASN A 239 10.72 -2.78 -34.69
CA ASN A 239 10.41 -1.53 -35.39
C ASN A 239 8.90 -1.32 -35.50
N VAL A 240 8.49 -0.07 -35.32
CA VAL A 240 7.11 0.38 -35.48
C VAL A 240 7.00 0.98 -36.88
N ASP A 241 5.92 0.71 -37.60
CA ASP A 241 5.72 1.17 -38.98
C ASP A 241 4.24 1.52 -39.16
N TYR A 242 3.96 2.79 -39.50
CA TYR A 242 2.60 3.32 -39.57
C TYR A 242 1.83 2.73 -40.77
N GLU A 243 2.51 2.44 -41.87
CA GLU A 243 1.95 1.88 -43.10
C GLU A 243 1.49 0.43 -42.89
N ILE A 244 2.09 -0.28 -41.94
CA ILE A 244 1.75 -1.67 -41.61
C ILE A 244 0.74 -1.74 -40.45
N ILE A 245 1.05 -1.15 -39.28
CA ILE A 245 0.20 -1.21 -38.09
C ILE A 245 0.10 0.17 -37.44
N LYS A 246 -1.10 0.75 -37.47
CA LYS A 246 -1.37 2.09 -36.93
C LYS A 246 -1.69 2.12 -35.44
N ILE A 247 -2.20 1.01 -34.92
CA ILE A 247 -2.67 0.92 -33.53
C ILE A 247 -2.30 -0.46 -32.97
N TYR A 248 -1.59 -0.46 -31.85
CA TYR A 248 -1.37 -1.66 -31.04
C TYR A 248 -2.29 -1.63 -29.82
N ASN A 249 -3.01 -2.73 -29.60
CA ASN A 249 -3.79 -2.96 -28.39
C ASN A 249 -3.09 -4.02 -27.56
N LEU A 250 -2.44 -3.58 -26.48
CA LEU A 250 -1.72 -4.45 -25.56
C LEU A 250 -2.53 -4.62 -24.29
N THR A 251 -2.57 -5.83 -23.76
CA THR A 251 -3.04 -6.09 -22.39
C THR A 251 -1.82 -6.34 -21.52
N ILE A 252 -1.61 -5.46 -20.56
CA ILE A 252 -0.60 -5.63 -19.51
C ILE A 252 -1.26 -6.30 -18.31
N LYS A 253 -0.51 -7.16 -17.63
CA LYS A 253 -0.95 -7.85 -16.42
C LYS A 253 0.03 -7.54 -15.30
N ALA A 254 -0.44 -6.87 -14.25
CA ALA A 254 0.31 -6.75 -13.00
C ALA A 254 -0.06 -7.94 -12.13
N THR A 255 0.93 -8.60 -11.52
CA THR A 255 0.72 -9.75 -10.63
C THR A 255 1.57 -9.56 -9.39
N ASN A 256 1.00 -9.76 -8.21
CA ASN A 256 1.74 -9.69 -6.96
C ASN A 256 2.31 -11.05 -6.54
N MET A 257 3.04 -11.09 -5.41
CA MET A 257 3.67 -12.32 -4.91
C MET A 257 2.65 -13.41 -4.51
N ALA A 258 1.41 -13.04 -4.22
CA ALA A 258 0.32 -13.98 -3.93
C ALA A 258 -0.45 -14.44 -5.18
N ALA A 259 0.07 -14.14 -6.37
CA ALA A 259 -0.55 -14.48 -7.65
C ALA A 259 -1.90 -13.78 -7.93
N GLN A 260 -2.28 -12.78 -7.12
CA GLN A 260 -3.37 -11.89 -7.49
C GLN A 260 -2.93 -11.01 -8.66
N SER A 261 -3.87 -10.64 -9.52
CA SER A 261 -3.52 -9.88 -10.70
C SER A 261 -4.63 -8.97 -11.20
N SER A 262 -4.21 -7.88 -11.83
CA SER A 262 -5.07 -7.01 -12.60
C SER A 262 -4.54 -6.89 -14.02
N CYS A 263 -5.46 -6.69 -14.97
CA CYS A 263 -5.12 -6.49 -16.37
C CYS A 263 -5.56 -5.11 -16.81
N GLN A 264 -4.74 -4.43 -17.60
CA GLN A 264 -5.12 -3.17 -18.21
C GLN A 264 -4.79 -3.09 -19.69
N ASN A 265 -5.61 -2.32 -20.42
CA ASN A 265 -5.39 -2.06 -21.83
C ASN A 265 -4.51 -0.83 -22.04
N VAL A 266 -3.47 -1.00 -22.87
CA VAL A 266 -2.60 0.05 -23.38
C VAL A 266 -2.82 0.14 -24.88
N ILE A 267 -3.23 1.32 -25.33
CA ILE A 267 -3.46 1.62 -26.74
C ILE A 267 -2.32 2.49 -27.22
N ILE A 268 -1.51 1.97 -28.13
CA ILE A 268 -0.42 2.70 -28.75
C ILE A 268 -0.87 3.14 -30.13
N HIS A 269 -0.93 4.45 -30.35
CA HIS A 269 -1.15 5.05 -31.66
C HIS A 269 0.22 5.34 -32.29
N VAL A 270 0.45 4.76 -33.46
CA VAL A 270 1.61 5.11 -34.26
C VAL A 270 1.32 6.43 -34.97
N LEU A 271 2.24 7.37 -34.86
CA LEU A 271 2.18 8.62 -35.61
C LEU A 271 2.90 8.43 -36.95
N ASP A 272 2.19 8.82 -38.00
CA ASP A 272 2.72 8.93 -39.36
C ASP A 272 3.87 9.94 -39.40
N MET A 273 5.01 9.50 -39.91
CA MET A 273 6.18 10.32 -40.18
C MET A 273 6.46 10.25 -41.68
N ASN A 274 7.01 11.32 -42.25
CA ASN A 274 7.47 11.32 -43.64
C ASN A 274 8.77 10.49 -43.77
N ASP A 275 8.60 9.16 -43.80
CA ASP A 275 9.66 8.16 -43.95
C ASP A 275 9.55 7.37 -45.26
N ASN A 276 8.47 7.56 -46.02
CA ASN A 276 8.34 7.05 -47.38
C ASN A 276 8.72 8.10 -48.41
N ILE A 277 9.30 7.62 -49.51
CA ILE A 277 9.71 8.47 -50.63
C ILE A 277 8.62 8.39 -51.70
N PRO A 278 8.17 9.52 -52.28
CA PRO A 278 7.23 9.49 -53.39
C PRO A 278 7.79 8.71 -54.57
N LYS A 279 6.93 7.94 -55.23
CA LYS A 279 7.30 7.11 -56.39
C LYS A 279 6.44 7.43 -57.58
N PHE A 280 7.07 7.75 -58.70
CA PHE A 280 6.38 7.80 -59.98
C PHE A 280 5.95 6.39 -60.39
N LEU A 281 4.70 6.25 -60.82
CA LEU A 281 4.14 4.97 -61.24
C LEU A 281 4.53 4.57 -62.67
N GLN A 282 5.08 5.50 -63.44
CA GLN A 282 5.55 5.27 -64.80
C GLN A 282 6.97 5.80 -64.94
N THR A 283 7.81 5.09 -65.67
CA THR A 283 9.21 5.50 -65.95
C THR A 283 9.30 6.62 -66.97
N GLU A 284 8.26 6.80 -67.78
CA GLU A 284 8.16 7.83 -68.81
C GLU A 284 6.70 8.28 -68.93
N TYR A 285 6.51 9.59 -69.04
CA TYR A 285 5.20 10.21 -69.25
C TYR A 285 5.21 10.87 -70.63
N ILE A 286 4.43 10.32 -71.56
CA ILE A 286 4.41 10.77 -72.94
C ILE A 286 3.06 11.41 -73.25
N GLY A 287 3.11 12.64 -73.75
CA GLY A 287 1.93 13.37 -74.17
C GLY A 287 2.11 14.04 -75.52
N SER A 288 1.01 14.51 -76.07
CA SER A 288 0.99 15.28 -77.30
C SER A 288 0.14 16.53 -77.17
N VAL A 289 0.50 17.54 -77.95
CA VAL A 289 -0.23 18.80 -78.06
C VAL A 289 -0.09 19.30 -79.50
N SER A 290 -1.17 19.81 -80.08
CA SER A 290 -1.13 20.39 -81.43
C SER A 290 -0.37 21.70 -81.40
N GLU A 291 0.45 21.98 -82.42
CA GLU A 291 1.09 23.29 -82.58
C GLU A 291 0.09 24.45 -82.72
N SER A 292 -1.11 24.15 -83.22
CA SER A 292 -2.22 25.10 -83.33
C SER A 292 -2.95 25.36 -82.00
N ALA A 293 -2.55 24.66 -80.93
CA ALA A 293 -3.20 24.78 -79.64
C ALA A 293 -2.98 26.18 -79.02
N PRO A 294 -4.04 26.84 -78.51
CA PRO A 294 -3.90 28.13 -77.87
C PRO A 294 -3.07 28.04 -76.57
N LEU A 295 -2.46 29.16 -76.17
CA LEU A 295 -1.72 29.25 -74.91
C LEU A 295 -2.61 28.83 -73.71
N GLY A 296 -2.04 28.05 -72.79
CA GLY A 296 -2.76 27.45 -71.67
C GLY A 296 -3.47 26.13 -72.00
N SER A 297 -3.32 25.61 -73.23
CA SER A 297 -3.83 24.28 -73.56
C SER A 297 -3.08 23.18 -72.80
N TYR A 298 -3.81 22.16 -72.37
CA TYR A 298 -3.22 21.00 -71.70
C TYR A 298 -2.53 20.07 -72.70
N VAL A 299 -1.41 19.49 -72.28
CA VAL A 299 -0.82 18.33 -72.93
C VAL A 299 -1.73 17.14 -72.68
N HIS A 300 -2.04 16.36 -73.72
CA HIS A 300 -2.92 15.20 -73.64
C HIS A 300 -2.13 13.90 -73.70
N ILE A 301 -2.67 12.83 -73.13
CA ILE A 301 -2.07 11.48 -73.23
C ILE A 301 -2.15 11.01 -74.69
N ILE A 302 -1.04 10.47 -75.22
CA ILE A 302 -1.00 9.91 -76.57
C ILE A 302 -1.99 8.74 -76.70
N ASP A 303 -2.65 8.64 -77.86
CA ASP A 303 -3.61 7.59 -78.22
C ASP A 303 -4.86 7.48 -77.30
N ASP A 304 -5.09 8.45 -76.42
CA ASP A 304 -6.29 8.47 -75.58
C ASP A 304 -7.47 9.07 -76.35
N LYS A 305 -8.41 8.21 -76.77
CA LYS A 305 -9.65 8.61 -77.47
C LYS A 305 -10.49 9.64 -76.70
N LYS A 306 -10.26 9.76 -75.38
CA LYS A 306 -10.96 10.71 -74.50
C LYS A 306 -10.22 12.04 -74.33
N LYS A 307 -9.05 12.23 -74.95
CA LYS A 307 -8.19 13.41 -74.82
C LYS A 307 -7.98 13.83 -73.36
N ARG A 308 -7.72 12.89 -72.45
CA ARG A 308 -7.43 13.23 -71.05
C ARG A 308 -6.09 13.98 -70.96
N HIS A 309 -6.00 14.89 -70.00
CA HIS A 309 -4.77 15.63 -69.74
C HIS A 309 -3.70 14.65 -69.26
N LEU A 310 -2.46 14.83 -69.72
CA LEU A 310 -1.30 14.16 -69.18
C LEU A 310 -1.12 14.65 -67.74
N LYS A 311 -1.32 13.74 -66.78
CA LYS A 311 -1.08 13.97 -65.36
C LYS A 311 0.01 13.02 -64.89
N LEU A 312 0.97 13.54 -64.15
CA LEU A 312 2.00 12.72 -63.53
C LEU A 312 1.37 11.95 -62.36
N ASN A 313 1.39 10.63 -62.46
CA ASN A 313 0.81 9.76 -61.44
C ASN A 313 1.92 9.32 -60.46
N VAL A 314 1.98 9.99 -59.31
CA VAL A 314 2.95 9.74 -58.25
C VAL A 314 2.20 9.23 -57.03
N SER A 315 2.70 8.16 -56.42
CA SER A 315 2.17 7.62 -55.17
C SER A 315 3.16 7.84 -54.04
N ASP A 316 2.66 8.28 -52.91
CA ASP A 316 3.37 8.27 -51.63
C ASP A 316 2.59 7.35 -50.66
N ALA A 317 3.30 6.61 -49.81
CA ALA A 317 2.70 5.68 -48.87
C ALA A 317 2.28 6.36 -47.55
N ASP A 318 2.83 7.55 -47.26
CA ASP A 318 2.47 8.34 -46.07
C ASP A 318 1.02 8.86 -46.17
N VAL A 319 0.54 9.59 -45.14
CA VAL A 319 -0.82 10.15 -45.11
C VAL A 319 -0.82 11.66 -44.87
N GLY A 320 -1.86 12.32 -45.38
CA GLY A 320 -2.11 13.74 -45.12
C GLY A 320 -1.02 14.63 -45.71
N PRO A 321 -0.49 15.62 -44.96
CA PRO A 321 0.58 16.50 -45.44
C PRO A 321 1.87 15.78 -45.83
N ASN A 322 2.17 14.64 -45.19
CA ASN A 322 3.38 13.85 -45.46
C ASN A 322 3.35 13.24 -46.86
N ALA A 323 2.17 12.84 -47.37
CA ALA A 323 1.98 12.36 -48.74
C ALA A 323 1.49 13.43 -49.73
N MET A 324 1.36 14.69 -49.31
CA MET A 324 0.90 15.75 -50.21
C MET A 324 2.03 16.16 -51.14
N LEU A 325 1.84 16.03 -52.45
CA LEU A 325 2.90 16.24 -53.44
C LEU A 325 2.91 17.64 -54.02
N GLN A 326 4.10 18.13 -54.37
CA GLN A 326 4.32 19.38 -55.07
C GLN A 326 5.10 19.16 -56.37
N TYR A 327 4.46 19.35 -57.52
CA TYR A 327 5.07 19.10 -58.83
C TYR A 327 5.84 20.31 -59.36
N ASN A 328 7.09 20.10 -59.82
CA ASN A 328 7.95 21.15 -60.38
C ASN A 328 8.75 20.66 -61.61
N ILE A 329 8.78 21.45 -62.68
CA ILE A 329 9.67 21.22 -63.84
C ILE A 329 11.09 21.68 -63.45
N LEU A 330 12.08 20.81 -63.63
CA LEU A 330 13.49 21.10 -63.31
C LEU A 330 14.24 21.81 -64.43
N ASP A 331 13.82 21.62 -65.67
CA ASP A 331 14.51 22.16 -66.84
C ASP A 331 14.10 23.62 -67.06
N ASP A 332 15.05 24.54 -66.94
CA ASP A 332 14.84 25.99 -67.08
C ASP A 332 14.22 26.36 -68.43
N LEU A 333 14.63 25.72 -69.52
CA LEU A 333 14.09 25.99 -70.86
C LEU A 333 12.67 25.43 -70.99
N ALA A 334 12.44 24.23 -70.47
CA ALA A 334 11.10 23.65 -70.45
C ALA A 334 10.13 24.45 -69.58
N SER A 335 10.58 24.99 -68.45
CA SER A 335 9.76 25.84 -67.55
C SER A 335 9.29 27.15 -68.20
N GLN A 336 9.99 27.63 -69.23
CA GLN A 336 9.58 28.79 -70.02
C GLN A 336 8.55 28.45 -71.09
N MET A 337 8.43 27.18 -71.47
CA MET A 337 7.57 26.70 -72.55
C MET A 337 6.34 25.94 -72.04
N PHE A 338 6.47 25.30 -70.88
CA PHE A 338 5.46 24.49 -70.25
C PHE A 338 5.31 24.90 -68.78
N LYS A 339 4.08 24.81 -68.28
CA LYS A 339 3.74 24.96 -66.86
C LYS A 339 3.21 23.64 -66.36
N ILE A 340 3.64 23.21 -65.18
CA ILE A 340 3.02 22.10 -64.47
C ILE A 340 2.17 22.65 -63.32
N ASP A 341 0.94 22.17 -63.19
CA ASP A 341 0.13 22.44 -62.02
C ASP A 341 0.76 21.76 -60.80
N SER A 342 1.12 22.56 -59.80
CA SER A 342 1.88 22.11 -58.64
C SER A 342 1.13 21.11 -57.76
N THR A 343 -0.19 20.96 -57.91
CA THR A 343 -1.02 20.07 -57.09
C THR A 343 -1.56 18.87 -57.87
N THR A 344 -1.89 19.05 -59.15
CA THR A 344 -2.52 18.02 -59.98
C THR A 344 -1.55 17.33 -60.93
N GLY A 345 -0.34 17.86 -61.11
CA GLY A 345 0.66 17.33 -62.03
C GLY A 345 0.28 17.42 -63.50
N ALA A 346 -0.74 18.23 -63.86
CA ALA A 346 -1.16 18.47 -65.23
C ALA A 346 -0.22 19.47 -65.93
N ILE A 347 0.10 19.21 -67.20
CA ILE A 347 1.04 20.05 -67.97
C ILE A 347 0.27 20.91 -68.98
N GLU A 348 0.57 22.21 -69.00
CA GLU A 348 0.01 23.24 -69.89
C GLU A 348 1.11 23.89 -70.74
N ILE A 349 0.77 24.35 -71.94
CA ILE A 349 1.70 25.12 -72.79
C ILE A 349 1.67 26.62 -72.45
N LEU A 350 2.84 27.25 -72.32
CA LEU A 350 3.01 28.69 -72.07
C LEU A 350 3.42 29.48 -73.32
N LYS A 351 3.97 28.80 -74.32
CA LYS A 351 4.39 29.37 -75.61
C LYS A 351 3.84 28.54 -76.75
N SER A 352 3.63 29.19 -77.90
CA SER A 352 3.32 28.50 -79.15
C SER A 352 4.47 27.55 -79.50
N LEU A 353 4.13 26.30 -79.81
CA LEU A 353 5.08 25.30 -80.27
C LEU A 353 5.05 25.30 -81.79
N ASP A 354 6.22 25.14 -82.42
CA ASP A 354 6.38 25.12 -83.87
C ASP A 354 6.96 23.76 -84.26
N TYR A 355 6.15 22.91 -84.90
CA TYR A 355 6.50 21.51 -85.15
C TYR A 355 7.71 21.42 -86.08
N GLU A 356 7.78 22.27 -87.10
CA GLU A 356 8.87 22.32 -88.09
C GLU A 356 10.23 22.64 -87.45
N THR A 357 10.24 23.44 -86.38
CA THR A 357 11.47 23.79 -85.65
C THR A 357 11.87 22.69 -84.68
N LYS A 358 10.91 22.17 -83.89
CA LYS A 358 11.20 21.16 -82.87
C LYS A 358 9.98 20.29 -82.58
N THR A 359 10.09 19.03 -82.96
CA THR A 359 9.01 18.05 -82.86
C THR A 359 8.84 17.48 -81.45
N ASN A 360 9.92 17.37 -80.66
CA ASN A 360 9.92 16.70 -79.36
C ASN A 360 10.57 17.53 -78.26
N TYR A 361 9.91 17.59 -77.10
CA TYR A 361 10.40 18.23 -75.89
C TYR A 361 10.55 17.19 -74.79
N SER A 362 11.77 17.00 -74.29
CA SER A 362 12.06 16.11 -73.18
C SER A 362 12.58 16.91 -72.00
N PHE A 363 11.93 16.78 -70.84
CA PHE A 363 12.35 17.46 -69.62
C PHE A 363 12.08 16.62 -68.37
N PHE A 364 12.76 16.97 -67.30
CA PHE A 364 12.61 16.28 -66.02
C PHE A 364 11.68 17.03 -65.08
N VAL A 365 10.90 16.25 -64.31
CA VAL A 365 9.98 16.77 -63.31
C VAL A 365 10.33 16.17 -61.95
N THR A 366 10.09 16.93 -60.88
CA THR A 366 10.17 16.48 -59.49
C THR A 366 8.82 16.59 -58.81
N ALA A 367 8.59 15.71 -57.83
CA ALA A 367 7.40 15.71 -57.00
C ALA A 367 7.77 15.45 -55.53
N PRO A 368 8.49 16.36 -54.85
CA PRO A 368 8.67 16.28 -53.40
C PRO A 368 7.35 16.40 -52.66
N THR A 369 7.32 15.93 -51.41
CA THR A 369 6.20 16.17 -50.50
C THR A 369 6.24 17.59 -49.95
N VAL A 370 5.07 18.12 -49.56
CA VAL A 370 4.91 19.49 -49.01
C VAL A 370 5.63 19.61 -47.67
N VAL A 371 5.62 18.54 -46.87
CA VAL A 371 6.40 18.47 -45.63
C VAL A 371 7.78 17.93 -45.98
N VAL A 372 8.79 18.80 -45.95
CA VAL A 372 10.18 18.38 -46.15
C VAL A 372 10.69 17.73 -44.87
N ALA A 373 10.77 16.40 -44.83
CA ALA A 373 11.55 15.72 -43.79
C ALA A 373 13.06 15.92 -44.03
N LEU A 374 13.82 16.02 -42.95
CA LEU A 374 15.28 15.93 -42.99
C LEU A 374 15.67 14.46 -42.76
N PRO A 375 16.48 13.85 -43.65
CA PRO A 375 17.04 14.42 -44.87
C PRO A 375 16.01 14.47 -46.02
N LEU A 376 16.14 15.46 -46.91
CA LEU A 376 15.28 15.67 -48.08
C LEU A 376 15.21 14.39 -48.93
N HIS A 377 14.13 13.63 -48.77
CA HIS A 377 13.84 12.49 -49.61
C HIS A 377 13.07 12.97 -50.85
N PHE A 378 13.81 13.16 -51.95
CA PHE A 378 13.20 13.39 -53.25
C PHE A 378 12.72 12.06 -53.82
N ALA A 379 11.59 12.07 -54.52
CA ALA A 379 11.24 11.01 -55.46
C ALA A 379 12.46 10.65 -56.31
N ASP A 380 12.71 9.35 -56.52
CA ASP A 380 13.83 8.85 -57.33
C ASP A 380 14.02 9.73 -58.58
N LYS A 381 15.25 10.25 -58.71
CA LYS A 381 15.63 11.33 -59.64
C LYS A 381 14.92 11.23 -61.00
N ALA A 382 14.20 12.31 -61.32
CA ALA A 382 14.05 12.87 -62.65
C ALA A 382 13.48 11.89 -63.71
N HIS A 383 12.16 11.84 -63.84
CA HIS A 383 11.53 11.15 -64.97
C HIS A 383 11.32 12.07 -66.17
N MET A 384 11.70 11.55 -67.33
CA MET A 384 11.65 12.23 -68.62
C MET A 384 10.19 12.29 -69.05
N SER A 385 9.62 13.49 -69.00
CA SER A 385 8.35 13.77 -69.68
C SER A 385 8.68 14.11 -71.12
N LYS A 386 8.11 13.38 -72.07
CA LYS A 386 8.22 13.67 -73.50
C LYS A 386 6.91 14.27 -74.01
N VAL A 387 6.99 15.47 -74.55
CA VAL A 387 5.88 16.13 -75.22
C VAL A 387 6.17 16.16 -76.72
N HIS A 388 5.30 15.53 -77.49
CA HIS A 388 5.31 15.58 -78.95
C HIS A 388 4.43 16.74 -79.42
N ALA A 389 5.02 17.66 -80.17
CA ALA A 389 4.23 18.54 -81.01
C ALA A 389 3.63 17.70 -82.14
N LEU A 390 2.39 17.96 -82.52
CA LEU A 390 1.74 17.31 -83.66
C LEU A 390 1.38 18.36 -84.71
N GLU A 391 1.54 18.00 -85.97
CA GLU A 391 0.95 18.71 -87.10
C GLU A 391 -0.58 18.88 -86.91
N PRO A 392 -1.17 19.95 -87.46
CA PRO A 392 -2.55 20.37 -87.20
C PRO A 392 -3.64 19.34 -87.49
#